data_AF-A0AAN8IY45-F1
#
_entry.id   AF-A0AAN8IY45-F1
#
_cell.length_a   1.000
_cell.length_b   1.000
_cell.length_c   1.000
_cell.angle_alpha   90.00
_cell.angle_beta   90.00
_cell.angle_gamma   90.00
#
_symmetry.space_group_name_H-M   'P 1'
#
loop_
_entity.id
_entity.type
_entity.pdbx_description
1 polymer ?
#
loop_
_entity_poly.entity_id
_entity_poly.type
_entity_poly.pdbx_seq_one_letter_code
_entity_poly.pdbx_strand_id
1 'polypeptide(L)'
;MEENQDLICISCGVVASNEVKSDILTAKERGTIVAKAFIRDRLINKNDDIFSPIQSMKIKTFSTLLKLKQQKHSTGKDINLKNDRNLFPRLLVIGQNRELDLKDILTYSLGPVSFPLSSSDGSLAKTDKSPMTKILESSVDNCLVDKSSLGGNTCLLIDAIALIQSMSNIPDTFGELSDVVFHQLVI
;
A
#
# COMPACT_ATOMS: atom_id res chain seq x y z
N MET A 1 16.61 24.79 3.89
CA MET A 1 15.69 23.75 3.41
C MET A 1 14.84 23.37 4.60
N GLU A 2 13.61 23.85 4.68
CA GLU A 2 12.68 23.38 5.71
C GLU A 2 12.30 21.94 5.34
N GLU A 3 12.68 20.97 6.17
CA GLU A 3 12.18 19.61 6.05
C GLU A 3 10.66 19.66 6.24
N ASN A 4 9.90 19.39 5.18
CA ASN A 4 8.49 19.01 5.33
C ASN A 4 8.45 17.66 6.06
N GLN A 5 8.50 17.70 7.39
CA GLN A 5 8.43 16.53 8.25
C GLN A 5 6.98 16.04 8.34
N ASP A 6 6.45 15.58 7.22
CA ASP A 6 5.18 14.89 7.18
C ASP A 6 5.29 13.53 7.88
N LEU A 7 4.29 13.22 8.72
CA LEU A 7 4.28 11.97 9.46
C LEU A 7 3.65 10.90 8.56
N ILE A 8 4.45 9.94 8.09
CA ILE A 8 4.01 8.92 7.13
C ILE A 8 3.82 7.57 7.83
N CYS A 9 2.72 6.89 7.54
CA CYS A 9 2.51 5.52 7.98
C CYS A 9 3.28 4.54 7.09
N ILE A 10 4.37 3.96 7.62
CA ILE A 10 5.27 3.07 6.87
C ILE A 10 4.52 1.89 6.23
N SER A 11 3.50 1.35 6.89
CA SER A 11 2.78 0.17 6.40
C SER A 11 1.84 0.45 5.23
N CYS A 12 1.41 1.69 5.00
CA CYS A 12 0.40 2.01 3.97
C CYS A 12 0.67 3.29 3.17
N GLY A 13 1.79 3.97 3.41
CA GLY A 13 2.18 5.21 2.71
C GLY A 13 1.31 6.43 3.02
N VAL A 14 0.34 6.32 3.95
CA VAL A 14 -0.59 7.41 4.25
C VAL A 14 0.10 8.53 5.03
N VAL A 15 -0.07 9.76 4.55
CA VAL A 15 0.37 10.97 5.23
C VAL A 15 -0.64 11.36 6.31
N ALA A 16 -0.17 11.66 7.52
CA ALA A 16 -1.02 12.09 8.62
C ALA A 16 -1.64 13.46 8.35
N SER A 17 -2.92 13.60 8.67
CA SER A 17 -3.55 14.93 8.76
C SER A 17 -2.93 15.74 9.90
N ASN A 18 -3.04 17.08 9.82
CA ASN A 18 -2.52 17.99 10.85
C ASN A 18 -3.04 17.64 12.26
N GLU A 19 -4.31 17.26 12.37
CA GLU A 19 -4.90 16.80 13.64
C GLU A 19 -4.18 15.56 14.19
N VAL A 20 -4.02 14.52 13.38
CA VAL A 20 -3.36 13.26 13.78
C VAL A 20 -1.88 13.48 14.07
N LYS A 21 -1.20 14.34 13.29
CA LYS A 21 0.18 14.73 13.53
C LYS A 21 0.34 15.39 14.90
N SER A 22 -0.50 16.39 15.22
CA SER A 22 -0.47 17.06 16.52
C SER A 22 -0.75 16.11 17.69
N ASP A 23 -1.72 15.21 17.54
CA ASP A 23 -2.11 14.27 18.59
C ASP A 23 -1.03 13.21 18.83
N ILE A 24 -0.38 12.70 17.78
CA ILE A 24 0.73 11.74 17.91
C ILE A 24 1.95 12.39 18.56
N LEU A 25 2.33 13.60 18.13
CA LEU A 25 3.50 14.31 18.67
C LEU A 25 3.29 14.70 20.14
N THR A 26 2.09 15.15 20.50
CA THR A 26 1.77 15.60 21.87
C THR A 26 1.29 14.47 22.80
N ALA A 27 1.14 13.24 22.30
CA ALA A 27 0.61 12.11 23.07
C ALA A 27 1.38 11.86 24.38
N LYS A 28 2.72 11.92 24.32
CA LYS A 28 3.58 11.73 25.49
C LYS A 28 3.37 12.82 26.54
N GLU A 29 3.35 14.08 26.12
CA GLU A 29 3.16 15.22 27.02
C GLU A 29 1.79 15.17 27.68
N ARG A 30 0.73 14.96 26.90
CA ARG A 30 -0.63 14.80 27.41
C ARG A 30 -0.74 13.65 28.42
N GLY A 31 -0.14 12.50 28.12
CA GLY A 31 -0.09 11.37 29.06
C GLY A 31 0.66 11.69 30.34
N THR A 32 1.74 12.47 30.25
CA THR A 32 2.52 12.90 31.42
C THR A 32 1.71 13.86 32.31
N ILE A 33 0.95 14.77 31.70
CA ILE A 33 0.07 15.69 32.42
C ILE A 33 -1.01 14.92 33.18
N VAL A 34 -1.69 13.99 32.51
CA VAL A 34 -2.74 13.16 33.12
C VAL A 34 -2.18 12.28 34.24
N ALA A 35 -0.99 11.71 34.05
CA ALA A 35 -0.32 10.92 35.09
C ALA A 35 0.02 11.75 36.32
N LYS A 36 0.53 12.98 36.14
CA LYS A 36 0.82 13.90 37.25
C LYS A 36 -0.46 14.33 37.98
N ALA A 37 -1.53 14.62 37.25
CA ALA A 37 -2.83 14.94 37.86
C ALA A 37 -3.35 13.76 38.70
N PHE A 38 -3.30 12.53 38.16
CA PHE A 38 -3.67 11.32 38.90
C PHE A 38 -2.89 11.18 40.21
N ILE A 39 -1.56 11.33 40.17
CA ILE A 39 -0.73 11.24 41.38
C ILE A 39 -1.14 12.32 42.39
N ARG A 40 -1.32 13.56 41.94
CA ARG A 40 -1.67 14.67 42.81
C ARG A 40 -3.04 14.48 43.46
N ASP A 41 -4.05 14.18 42.67
CA ASP A 41 -5.44 14.21 43.12
C ASP A 41 -5.82 12.94 43.89
N ARG A 42 -5.31 11.77 43.48
CA ARG A 42 -5.66 10.48 44.09
C ARG A 42 -4.68 9.98 45.14
N LEU A 43 -3.36 10.13 44.92
CA LEU A 43 -2.36 9.61 45.84
C LEU A 43 -2.01 10.60 46.95
N ILE A 44 -1.84 11.88 46.62
CA ILE A 44 -1.44 12.91 47.59
C ILE A 44 -2.68 13.49 48.30
N ASN A 45 -3.61 14.05 47.52
CA ASN A 45 -4.77 14.76 48.07
C ASN A 45 -5.89 13.83 48.55
N LYS A 46 -5.94 12.58 48.05
CA LYS A 46 -7.00 11.59 48.32
C LYS A 46 -8.42 12.13 48.05
N ASN A 47 -8.57 12.98 47.04
CA ASN A 47 -9.87 13.57 46.67
C ASN A 47 -10.80 12.55 46.01
N ASP A 48 -10.24 11.62 45.23
CA ASP A 48 -10.98 10.55 44.56
C ASP A 48 -10.50 9.17 45.01
N ASP A 49 -11.37 8.17 44.88
CA ASP A 49 -11.00 6.78 45.08
C ASP A 49 -9.93 6.34 44.07
N ILE A 50 -8.88 5.69 44.58
CA ILE A 50 -7.74 5.20 43.81
C ILE A 50 -8.21 4.20 42.74
N PHE A 51 -9.22 3.38 43.07
CA PHE A 51 -9.74 2.33 42.18
C PHE A 51 -10.80 2.82 41.18
N SER A 52 -11.20 4.09 41.25
CA SER A 52 -12.16 4.63 40.29
C SER A 52 -11.60 4.62 38.86
N PRO A 53 -12.44 4.45 37.83
CA PRO A 53 -11.96 4.43 36.45
C PRO A 53 -11.18 5.70 36.06
N ILE A 54 -10.13 5.54 35.26
CA ILE A 54 -9.40 6.66 34.65
C ILE A 54 -10.04 6.97 33.29
N GLN A 55 -10.31 8.24 33.03
CA GLN A 55 -10.87 8.65 31.74
C GLN A 55 -9.87 8.36 30.60
N SER A 56 -10.32 7.62 29.59
CA SER A 56 -9.50 7.35 28.40
C SER A 56 -9.24 8.65 27.62
N MET A 57 -7.97 8.93 27.33
CA MET A 57 -7.60 9.99 26.40
C MET A 57 -7.97 9.58 24.97
N LYS A 58 -8.84 10.36 24.32
CA LYS A 58 -9.28 10.11 22.93
C LYS A 58 -8.25 10.65 21.93
N ILE A 59 -7.04 10.06 21.91
CA ILE A 59 -5.95 10.45 20.99
C ILE A 59 -6.25 9.93 19.58
N LYS A 60 -6.22 10.81 18.58
CA LYS A 60 -6.37 10.40 17.17
C LYS A 60 -5.04 9.80 16.67
N THR A 61 -5.12 8.68 15.96
CA THR A 61 -3.95 7.99 15.37
C THR A 61 -4.20 7.69 13.90
N PHE A 62 -3.23 7.10 13.19
CA PHE A 62 -3.45 6.60 11.83
C PHE A 62 -4.63 5.64 11.72
N SER A 63 -4.96 4.91 12.79
CA SER A 63 -6.17 4.06 12.79
C SER A 63 -7.46 4.87 12.69
N THR A 64 -7.45 6.13 13.11
CA THR A 64 -8.59 7.06 12.96
C THR A 64 -8.69 7.58 11.52
N LEU A 65 -7.55 7.75 10.84
CA LEU A 65 -7.48 8.10 9.41
C LEU A 65 -7.95 6.96 8.51
N LEU A 66 -7.52 5.74 8.84
CA LEU A 66 -7.85 4.51 8.08
C LEU A 66 -9.26 3.98 8.37
N LYS A 67 -10.00 4.57 9.33
CA LYS A 67 -11.43 4.34 9.49
C LYS A 67 -12.16 5.01 8.33
N LEU A 68 -12.19 4.29 7.21
CA LEU A 68 -13.02 4.49 6.03
C LEU A 68 -14.29 5.33 6.31
N LYS A 69 -14.45 6.41 5.52
CA LYS A 69 -15.79 6.82 5.11
C LYS A 69 -16.43 5.58 4.52
N GLN A 70 -17.46 5.06 5.18
CA GLN A 70 -18.30 4.00 4.63
C GLN A 70 -18.86 4.50 3.29
N GLN A 71 -18.20 4.17 2.18
CA GLN A 71 -18.85 4.29 0.89
C GLN A 71 -19.87 3.17 0.84
N LYS A 72 -21.10 3.50 1.27
CA LYS A 72 -22.27 2.66 1.06
C LYS A 72 -22.35 2.37 -0.44
N HIS A 73 -21.92 1.19 -0.86
CA HIS A 73 -22.32 0.69 -2.16
C HIS A 73 -23.83 0.48 -2.11
N SER A 74 -24.55 0.99 -3.13
CA SER A 74 -26.00 0.84 -3.28
C SER A 74 -26.45 -0.62 -3.45
N THR A 75 -25.51 -1.55 -3.60
CA THR A 75 -25.73 -2.97 -3.83
C THR A 75 -24.83 -3.80 -2.90
N GLY A 76 -25.23 -3.82 -1.64
CA GLY A 76 -24.82 -4.72 -0.56
C GLY A 76 -23.72 -5.75 -0.82
N LYS A 77 -22.46 -5.37 -0.60
CA LYS A 77 -21.45 -6.15 0.11
C LYS A 77 -20.21 -5.28 0.29
N ASP A 78 -20.09 -4.67 1.46
CA ASP A 78 -18.84 -4.02 1.86
C ASP A 78 -17.79 -5.13 2.08
N ILE A 79 -16.97 -5.40 1.07
CA ILE A 79 -15.79 -6.27 1.23
C ILE A 79 -14.74 -5.43 1.96
N ASN A 80 -14.97 -5.22 3.26
CA ASN A 80 -13.98 -4.65 4.16
C ASN A 80 -12.86 -5.67 4.34
N LEU A 81 -11.84 -5.60 3.48
CA LEU A 81 -10.68 -6.46 3.56
C LEU A 81 -9.75 -5.92 4.67
N LYS A 82 -10.10 -6.23 5.92
CA LYS A 82 -9.34 -5.83 7.10
C LYS A 82 -7.98 -6.51 7.10
N ASN A 83 -6.90 -5.73 7.17
CA ASN A 83 -5.54 -6.24 7.39
C ASN A 83 -5.49 -7.25 8.56
N ASP A 84 -5.16 -8.52 8.26
CA ASP A 84 -4.99 -9.56 9.27
C ASP A 84 -3.63 -9.37 9.96
N ARG A 85 -3.64 -8.68 11.10
CA ARG A 85 -2.45 -8.48 11.95
C ARG A 85 -1.87 -9.80 12.46
N ASN A 86 -2.64 -10.89 12.43
CA ASN A 86 -2.21 -12.20 12.88
C ASN A 86 -1.59 -13.05 11.76
N LEU A 87 -1.51 -12.56 10.52
CA LEU A 87 -0.93 -13.34 9.43
C LEU A 87 0.58 -13.58 9.66
N PHE A 88 1.32 -12.55 10.09
CA PHE A 88 2.76 -12.68 10.33
C PHE A 88 3.10 -13.68 11.46
N PRO A 89 2.44 -13.62 12.65
CA PRO A 89 2.56 -14.67 13.65
C PRO A 89 2.21 -16.07 13.15
N ARG A 90 1.18 -16.22 12.31
CA ARG A 90 0.80 -17.51 11.73
C ARG A 90 1.85 -18.03 10.74
N LEU A 91 2.39 -17.16 9.89
CA LEU A 91 3.49 -17.51 8.98
C LEU A 91 4.70 -18.02 9.75
N LEU A 92 5.05 -17.37 10.86
CA LEU A 92 6.17 -17.77 11.70
C LEU A 92 5.96 -19.18 12.28
N VAL A 93 4.77 -19.47 12.82
CA VAL A 93 4.42 -20.79 13.35
C VAL A 93 4.38 -21.85 12.25
N ILE A 94 3.86 -21.52 11.06
CA ILE A 94 3.81 -22.45 9.94
C ILE A 94 5.22 -22.72 9.40
N GLY A 95 6.08 -21.71 9.29
CA GLY A 95 7.47 -21.85 8.84
C GLY A 95 8.37 -22.62 9.81
N GLN A 96 7.94 -22.80 11.07
CA GLN A 96 8.61 -23.72 12.01
C GLN A 96 8.27 -25.19 11.72
N ASN A 97 7.07 -25.47 11.24
CA ASN A 97 6.58 -26.83 11.00
C ASN A 97 6.64 -27.27 9.53
N ARG A 98 6.75 -26.32 8.61
CA ARG A 98 6.91 -26.54 7.17
C ARG A 98 8.19 -25.86 6.75
N GLU A 99 9.02 -26.53 5.95
CA GLU A 99 10.22 -25.96 5.32
C GLU A 99 9.84 -24.86 4.32
N LEU A 100 9.34 -23.73 4.82
CA LEU A 100 8.97 -22.56 4.04
C LEU A 100 10.12 -21.58 4.05
N ASP A 101 10.52 -21.10 2.87
CA ASP A 101 11.44 -19.99 2.76
C ASP A 101 10.70 -18.68 3.11
N LEU A 102 10.83 -18.27 4.38
CA LEU A 102 10.28 -17.00 4.85
C LEU A 102 10.86 -15.80 4.09
N LYS A 103 12.08 -15.90 3.57
CA LYS A 103 12.71 -14.81 2.82
C LYS A 103 11.96 -14.56 1.52
N ASP A 104 11.64 -15.64 0.80
CA ASP A 104 10.85 -15.59 -0.43
C ASP A 104 9.42 -15.08 -0.15
N ILE A 105 8.76 -15.65 0.86
CA ILE A 105 7.38 -15.26 1.21
C ILE A 105 7.27 -13.77 1.60
N LEU A 106 8.29 -13.23 2.29
CA LEU A 106 8.33 -11.82 2.67
C LEU A 106 8.60 -10.86 1.51
N THR A 107 8.95 -11.35 0.32
CA THR A 107 9.00 -10.51 -0.89
C THR A 107 7.60 -10.18 -1.43
N TYR A 108 6.58 -10.96 -1.05
CA TYR A 108 5.21 -10.78 -1.49
C TYR A 108 4.38 -9.97 -0.49
N SER A 109 3.28 -9.39 -0.97
CA SER A 109 2.36 -8.66 -0.09
C SER A 109 1.57 -9.63 0.78
N LEU A 110 1.93 -9.71 2.05
CA LEU A 110 1.28 -10.52 3.08
C LEU A 110 0.06 -9.81 3.70
N GLY A 111 -0.42 -8.72 3.09
CA GLY A 111 -1.71 -8.15 3.44
C GLY A 111 -2.82 -8.98 2.82
N PRO A 112 -4.03 -9.01 3.40
CA PRO A 112 -5.21 -9.46 2.67
C PRO A 112 -5.47 -8.55 1.46
N VAL A 113 -4.91 -7.33 1.46
CA VAL A 113 -4.83 -6.45 0.30
C VAL A 113 -3.36 -6.25 -0.10
N SER A 114 -3.07 -6.43 -1.38
CA SER A 114 -1.76 -6.12 -1.96
C SER A 114 -1.66 -4.63 -2.20
N PHE A 115 -0.90 -3.89 -1.39
CA PHE A 115 -0.75 -2.42 -1.52
C PHE A 115 -0.30 -1.92 -2.92
N PRO A 116 0.47 -2.69 -3.71
CA PRO A 116 0.68 -2.36 -5.13
C PRO A 116 -0.61 -2.30 -5.97
N LEU A 117 -1.64 -3.06 -5.58
CA LEU A 117 -2.93 -3.20 -6.27
C LEU A 117 -4.07 -2.56 -5.49
N SER A 118 -3.82 -1.94 -4.34
CA SER A 118 -4.86 -1.40 -3.48
C SER A 118 -4.44 -0.16 -2.72
N SER A 119 -5.36 0.79 -2.64
CA SER A 119 -5.24 1.96 -1.79
C SER A 119 -5.23 1.58 -0.31
N SER A 120 -4.74 2.48 0.53
CA SER A 120 -4.68 2.32 2.00
C SER A 120 -6.04 2.09 2.67
N ASP A 121 -7.12 2.41 1.97
CA ASP A 121 -8.50 2.26 2.39
C ASP A 121 -9.09 0.89 1.96
N GLY A 122 -8.30 0.04 1.30
CA GLY A 122 -8.72 -1.28 0.81
C GLY A 122 -9.47 -1.26 -0.52
N SER A 123 -9.68 -0.08 -1.13
CA SER A 123 -10.16 0.01 -2.50
C SER A 123 -9.07 -0.45 -3.48
N LEU A 124 -9.47 -0.99 -4.64
CA LEU A 124 -8.51 -1.34 -5.69
C LEU A 124 -7.79 -0.06 -6.15
N ALA A 125 -6.45 -0.11 -6.24
CA ALA A 125 -5.66 0.98 -6.74
C ALA A 125 -6.03 1.19 -8.22
N LYS A 126 -6.87 2.20 -8.47
CA LYS A 126 -7.20 2.61 -9.82
C LYS A 126 -6.09 3.54 -10.29
N THR A 127 -5.13 2.99 -11.00
CA THR A 127 -4.25 3.80 -11.85
C THR A 127 -5.02 4.14 -13.11
N ASP A 128 -5.24 5.44 -13.36
CA ASP A 128 -5.70 5.87 -14.68
C ASP A 128 -4.69 5.38 -15.72
N LYS A 129 -5.18 4.71 -16.77
CA LYS A 129 -4.31 4.22 -17.86
C LYS A 129 -3.56 5.36 -18.55
N SER A 130 -4.17 6.54 -18.61
CA SER A 130 -3.66 7.71 -19.32
C SER A 130 -2.32 8.26 -18.79
N PRO A 131 -2.09 8.45 -17.48
CA PRO A 131 -0.78 8.84 -16.97
C PRO A 131 0.28 7.75 -17.14
N MET A 132 -0.08 6.46 -17.06
CA MET A 132 0.90 5.37 -17.27
C MET A 132 1.49 5.39 -18.68
N THR A 133 0.64 5.57 -19.70
CA THR A 133 1.09 5.71 -21.09
C THR A 133 2.03 6.91 -21.25
N LYS A 134 1.71 8.06 -20.66
CA LYS A 134 2.56 9.26 -20.72
C LYS A 134 3.93 9.04 -20.08
N ILE A 135 3.98 8.36 -18.94
CA ILE A 135 5.24 8.05 -18.24
C ILE A 135 6.10 7.09 -19.08
N LEU A 136 5.48 6.07 -19.67
CA LEU A 136 6.16 5.13 -20.57
C LEU A 136 6.70 5.85 -21.81
N GLU A 137 5.89 6.69 -22.46
CA GLU A 137 6.31 7.51 -23.61
C GLU A 137 7.45 8.47 -23.26
N SER A 138 7.42 9.09 -22.07
CA SER A 138 8.49 10.00 -21.63
C SER A 138 9.81 9.30 -21.26
N SER A 139 9.78 7.98 -21.06
CA SER A 139 10.95 7.20 -20.64
C SER A 139 11.65 6.49 -21.81
N VAL A 140 11.16 6.68 -23.05
CA VAL A 140 11.67 6.02 -24.25
C VAL A 140 12.10 7.08 -25.26
N ASP A 141 13.41 7.32 -25.37
CA ASP A 141 13.97 8.29 -26.33
C ASP A 141 14.09 7.73 -27.76
N ASN A 142 14.13 6.40 -27.90
CA ASN A 142 14.45 5.74 -29.17
C ASN A 142 13.30 4.83 -29.62
N CYS A 143 12.60 5.25 -30.66
CA CYS A 143 11.77 4.33 -31.44
C CYS A 143 12.70 3.31 -32.11
N LEU A 144 12.44 2.01 -31.90
CA LEU A 144 13.21 0.89 -32.46
C LEU A 144 13.28 0.90 -34.00
N VAL A 145 12.41 1.66 -34.65
CA VAL A 145 12.44 1.86 -36.09
C VAL A 145 13.32 3.05 -36.40
N ASP A 146 14.47 2.79 -37.01
CA ASP A 146 15.33 3.84 -37.54
C ASP A 146 14.54 4.62 -38.60
N LYS A 147 14.07 5.81 -38.21
CA LYS A 147 13.32 6.73 -39.08
C LYS A 147 14.09 7.08 -40.36
N SER A 148 15.42 6.90 -40.38
CA SER A 148 16.23 7.15 -41.58
C SER A 148 16.15 6.02 -42.61
N SER A 149 15.73 4.82 -42.23
CA SER A 149 15.60 3.64 -43.09
C SER A 149 14.23 3.49 -43.76
N LEU A 150 13.21 4.16 -43.21
CA LEU A 150 11.84 4.16 -43.73
C LEU A 150 11.62 5.40 -44.60
N GLY A 151 11.61 5.24 -45.93
CA GLY A 151 11.18 6.31 -46.86
C GLY A 151 9.83 6.87 -46.42
N GLY A 152 9.67 8.20 -46.48
CA GLY A 152 8.74 9.03 -45.69
C GLY A 152 7.22 8.79 -45.77
N ASN A 153 6.76 7.55 -45.91
CA ASN A 153 5.36 7.14 -45.87
C ASN A 153 5.20 5.65 -45.53
N THR A 154 6.02 5.12 -44.63
CA THR A 154 5.92 3.72 -44.18
C THR A 154 5.34 3.64 -42.77
N CYS A 155 4.43 2.68 -42.57
CA CYS A 155 3.77 2.42 -41.29
C CYS A 155 4.10 0.98 -40.86
N LEU A 156 4.54 0.82 -39.61
CA LEU A 156 4.74 -0.49 -38.99
C LEU A 156 3.45 -0.88 -38.25
N LEU A 157 2.74 -1.89 -38.77
CA LEU A 157 1.59 -2.49 -38.10
C LEU A 157 2.06 -3.75 -37.35
N ILE A 158 1.82 -3.79 -36.04
CA ILE A 158 2.11 -4.95 -35.20
C ILE A 158 0.77 -5.53 -34.72
N ASP A 159 0.46 -6.76 -35.15
CA ASP A 159 -0.68 -7.50 -34.64
C ASP A 159 -0.23 -8.41 -33.49
N ALA A 160 -0.49 -7.95 -32.26
CA ALA A 160 -0.13 -8.69 -31.06
C ALA A 160 -0.88 -10.04 -30.93
N ILE A 161 -2.10 -10.16 -31.48
CA ILE A 161 -2.85 -11.42 -31.38
C ILE A 161 -2.29 -12.45 -32.35
N ALA A 162 -1.90 -12.03 -33.56
CA ALA A 162 -1.25 -12.90 -34.53
C ALA A 162 0.10 -13.39 -34.00
N LEU A 163 0.85 -12.52 -33.32
CA LEU A 163 2.11 -12.87 -32.64
C LEU A 163 1.89 -13.99 -31.62
N ILE A 164 0.93 -13.83 -30.71
CA ILE A 164 0.59 -14.85 -29.70
C ILE A 164 0.11 -16.14 -30.35
N GLN A 165 -0.72 -16.05 -31.39
CA GLN A 165 -1.24 -17.23 -32.11
C GLN A 165 -0.17 -17.98 -32.90
N SER A 166 0.91 -17.30 -33.31
CA SER A 166 2.04 -17.92 -34.00
C SER A 166 2.99 -18.68 -33.07
N MET A 167 2.82 -18.53 -31.74
CA MET A 167 3.66 -19.22 -30.76
C MET A 167 3.33 -20.71 -30.76
N SER A 168 4.31 -21.54 -31.10
CA SER A 168 4.17 -23.00 -31.06
C SER A 168 4.18 -23.55 -29.64
N ASN A 169 4.75 -22.82 -28.69
CA ASN A 169 4.81 -23.18 -27.28
C ASN A 169 4.48 -21.94 -26.44
N ILE A 170 3.36 -21.99 -25.72
CA ILE A 170 2.91 -20.91 -24.85
C ILE A 170 3.52 -21.18 -23.46
N PRO A 171 4.28 -20.23 -22.89
CA PRO A 171 4.86 -20.40 -21.56
C PRO A 171 3.79 -20.60 -20.48
N ASP A 172 4.16 -21.33 -19.43
CA ASP A 172 3.24 -21.70 -18.35
C ASP A 172 2.84 -20.51 -17.46
N THR A 173 3.66 -19.44 -17.45
CA THR A 173 3.42 -18.25 -16.66
C THR A 173 3.22 -17.01 -17.54
N PHE A 174 2.38 -16.08 -17.05
CA PHE A 174 2.18 -14.79 -17.71
C PHE A 174 3.46 -13.96 -17.81
N GLY A 175 4.37 -14.10 -16.83
CA GLY A 175 5.66 -13.42 -16.83
C GLY A 175 6.54 -13.87 -18.00
N GLU A 176 6.72 -15.19 -18.16
CA GLU A 176 7.51 -15.74 -19.26
C GLU A 176 6.87 -15.44 -20.62
N LEU A 177 5.54 -15.49 -20.73
CA LEU A 177 4.82 -15.08 -21.95
C LEU A 177 5.11 -13.61 -22.29
N SER A 178 5.04 -12.72 -21.30
CA SER A 178 5.35 -11.31 -21.45
C SER A 178 6.78 -11.13 -21.94
N ASP A 179 7.76 -11.80 -21.33
CA ASP A 179 9.16 -11.70 -21.71
C ASP A 179 9.42 -12.16 -23.14
N VAL A 180 8.80 -13.27 -23.58
CA VAL A 180 8.93 -13.78 -24.95
C VAL A 180 8.36 -12.79 -25.96
N VAL A 181 7.16 -12.24 -25.68
CA VAL A 181 6.53 -11.25 -26.58
C VAL A 181 7.35 -9.95 -26.61
N PHE A 182 7.85 -9.47 -25.47
CA PHE A 182 8.69 -8.28 -25.44
C PHE A 182 10.02 -8.48 -26.17
N HIS A 183 10.69 -9.63 -26.03
CA HIS A 183 11.92 -9.93 -26.78
C HIS A 183 11.71 -9.99 -28.29
N GLN A 184 10.53 -10.43 -28.75
CA GLN A 184 10.20 -10.43 -30.18
C GLN A 184 9.90 -9.03 -30.72
N LEU A 185 9.46 -8.11 -29.86
CA LEU A 185 9.11 -6.73 -30.23
C LEU A 185 10.29 -5.74 -30.07
N VAL A 186 11.21 -6.03 -29.15
CA VAL A 186 12.41 -5.22 -28.87
C VAL A 186 13.62 -5.91 -29.51
N ILE A 187 13.95 -5.50 -30.75
CA ILE A 187 15.17 -5.90 -31.46
C ILE A 187 16.39 -5.20 -30.85
#